data_AF-A0A7Y2F548-F1
#
_entry.id   AF-A0A7Y2F548-F1
#
_cell.length_a   1.000
_cell.length_b   1.000
_cell.length_c   1.000
_cell.angle_alpha   90.00
_cell.angle_beta   90.00
_cell.angle_gamma   90.00
#
_symmetry.space_group_name_H-M   'P 1'
#
loop_
_entity.id
_entity.type
_entity.pdbx_description
1 polymer ?
#
loop_
_entity_poly.entity_id
_entity_poly.type
_entity_poly.pdbx_seq_one_letter_code
_entity_poly.pdbx_strand_id
1 'polypeptide(L)'
;MSFSSRSLCRLGVVATVLLAQPQTSQAESWTDLSGTRTIEARLVGLWNQSVVLQMGDGRRVTVNLEDLQAGSRIQAQNMAREQKLARAERVKELQGQAADAAAPAPTPLPTPPPAPDYQPPTPNTPCVAQLQWMIDQSNAGHLRAQFDALPPSYRKDIGDLVQGAVAKVDPAAWQSITGSLHQIGDLVVTRQRWLFSHPRLEALNPTTREKIEEFLLTLGGLLREGLDPQALDPAQLQSVPFENWLAQRSDAMAPYLAEMTRIAGGSSLPSFQMVSEKDGVTTVKVTVDSTEITQTYTQVDGFWVQSELATNWPTMIADAKKSLEDTPNGSILSDGMAAMIPAMIGPMISPLASAKDKKEFQAAMEPIFAQVQPAVSSLTMLAGISPQRGRGGSQMDNEYGSMDDEYEREMQAQMESEEMEMGMEMDMDMEMEMEMRGDESQN
;
A
#
# COMPACT_ATOMS: atom_id res chain seq x y z
N MET A 1 15.18 -61.69 1.47
CA MET A 1 15.87 -60.58 2.16
C MET A 1 14.99 -59.34 1.98
N SER A 2 14.54 -58.54 2.95
CA SER A 2 14.66 -58.44 4.41
C SER A 2 13.62 -57.37 4.82
N PHE A 3 12.69 -57.71 5.73
CA PHE A 3 11.76 -56.89 6.58
C PHE A 3 10.91 -55.75 5.94
N SER A 4 9.68 -55.38 6.33
CA SER A 4 8.61 -55.77 7.28
C SER A 4 7.47 -54.75 7.05
N SER A 5 6.25 -55.13 6.65
CA SER A 5 5.05 -55.39 7.48
C SER A 5 4.18 -54.16 7.85
N ARG A 6 2.93 -54.19 7.33
CA ARG A 6 1.61 -53.82 7.92
C ARG A 6 1.12 -52.35 7.97
N SER A 7 0.13 -52.11 7.11
CA SER A 7 -1.30 -51.88 7.42
C SER A 7 -1.76 -50.82 8.45
N LEU A 8 -2.59 -49.90 7.92
CA LEU A 8 -3.93 -49.48 8.41
C LEU A 8 -4.08 -48.99 9.86
N CYS A 9 -4.46 -47.72 10.02
CA CYS A 9 -5.69 -47.34 10.73
C CYS A 9 -6.06 -45.86 10.53
N ARG A 10 -7.36 -45.58 10.68
CA ARG A 10 -8.10 -44.36 10.35
C ARG A 10 -7.98 -43.26 11.41
N LEU A 11 -8.39 -42.04 11.00
CA LEU A 11 -9.11 -41.01 11.75
C LEU A 11 -8.39 -40.24 12.86
N GLY A 12 -8.37 -38.91 12.73
CA GLY A 12 -8.09 -38.00 13.83
C GLY A 12 -7.73 -36.59 13.36
N VAL A 13 -8.73 -35.72 13.23
CA VAL A 13 -8.53 -34.27 13.26
C VAL A 13 -7.91 -33.92 14.62
N VAL A 14 -6.70 -33.36 14.62
CA VAL A 14 -6.12 -32.72 15.82
C VAL A 14 -5.96 -31.24 15.51
N ALA A 15 -6.92 -30.47 16.00
CA ALA A 15 -6.77 -29.04 16.20
C ALA A 15 -5.72 -28.82 17.30
N THR A 16 -4.52 -28.38 16.92
CA THR A 16 -3.52 -27.91 17.88
C THR A 16 -3.92 -26.50 18.31
N VAL A 17 -4.91 -26.42 19.19
CA VAL A 17 -5.07 -25.29 20.10
C VAL A 17 -3.79 -25.28 20.93
N LEU A 18 -2.94 -24.27 20.74
CA LEU A 18 -1.95 -23.89 21.73
C LEU A 18 -2.73 -23.34 22.94
N LEU A 19 -3.31 -24.28 23.69
CA LEU A 19 -3.65 -24.05 25.08
C LEU A 19 -2.32 -23.63 25.69
N ALA A 20 -2.21 -22.37 26.09
CA ALA A 20 -1.29 -22.00 27.13
C ALA A 20 -1.60 -22.98 28.27
N GLN A 21 -0.83 -24.05 28.36
CA GLN A 21 -0.94 -24.97 29.48
C GLN A 21 -0.73 -24.05 30.68
N PRO A 22 -1.72 -23.90 31.58
CA PRO A 22 -1.44 -23.27 32.85
C PRO A 22 -0.28 -24.09 33.38
N GLN A 23 0.91 -23.50 33.46
CA GLN A 23 2.00 -24.14 34.15
C GLN A 23 1.41 -24.42 35.52
N THR A 24 1.12 -25.68 35.79
CA THR A 24 0.73 -26.16 37.10
C THR A 24 1.98 -25.94 37.92
N SER A 25 2.12 -24.72 38.43
CA SER A 25 3.18 -24.37 39.35
C SER A 25 2.98 -25.32 40.51
N GLN A 26 3.90 -26.27 40.62
CA GLN A 26 3.80 -27.28 41.65
C GLN A 26 3.70 -26.53 42.98
N ALA A 27 2.64 -26.79 43.73
CA ALA A 27 2.55 -26.26 45.07
C ALA A 27 3.76 -26.79 45.83
N GLU A 28 4.48 -25.90 46.50
CA GLU A 28 5.62 -26.28 47.31
C GLU A 28 5.15 -26.57 48.74
N SER A 29 5.76 -27.56 49.39
CA SER A 29 5.46 -27.88 50.79
C SER A 29 6.23 -26.97 51.74
N TRP A 30 5.52 -26.27 52.63
CA TRP A 30 6.08 -25.37 53.63
C TRP A 30 5.75 -25.86 55.03
N THR A 31 6.78 -26.13 55.84
CA THR A 31 6.59 -26.68 57.18
C THR A 31 6.99 -25.67 58.26
N ASP A 32 6.18 -25.60 59.31
CA ASP A 32 6.45 -24.80 60.50
C ASP A 32 7.70 -25.27 61.27
N LEU A 33 8.20 -24.43 62.18
CA LEU A 33 9.40 -24.70 62.98
C LEU A 33 9.26 -25.98 63.83
N SER A 34 8.05 -26.31 64.28
CA SER A 34 7.76 -27.50 65.08
C SER A 34 7.61 -28.79 64.27
N GLY A 35 7.58 -28.71 62.93
CA GLY A 35 7.38 -29.89 62.07
C GLY A 35 5.95 -30.45 62.12
N THR A 36 5.02 -29.73 62.75
CA THR A 36 3.66 -30.20 63.04
C THR A 36 2.65 -29.81 61.98
N ARG A 37 2.93 -28.75 61.21
CA ARG A 37 2.04 -28.24 60.17
C ARG A 37 2.82 -28.06 58.89
N THR A 38 2.38 -28.73 57.84
CA THR A 38 2.85 -28.53 56.48
C THR A 38 1.70 -28.00 55.64
N ILE A 39 1.96 -26.94 54.89
CA ILE A 39 1.00 -26.36 53.95
C ILE A 39 1.55 -26.44 52.53
N GLU A 40 0.68 -26.69 51.56
CA GLU A 40 1.02 -26.65 50.15
C GLU A 40 0.67 -25.27 49.59
N ALA A 41 1.68 -24.51 49.18
CA ALA A 41 1.49 -23.17 48.69
C ALA A 41 2.59 -22.75 47.72
N ARG A 42 2.30 -21.76 46.88
CA ARG A 42 3.25 -21.15 45.96
C ARG A 42 3.93 -19.94 46.58
N LEU A 43 5.25 -19.81 46.43
CA LEU A 43 5.94 -18.57 46.79
C LEU A 43 5.55 -17.39 45.89
N VAL A 44 4.96 -16.34 46.48
CA VAL A 44 4.67 -15.07 45.79
C VAL A 44 5.84 -14.10 45.90
N GLY A 45 6.50 -14.07 47.06
CA GLY A 45 7.63 -13.19 47.33
C GLY A 45 8.09 -13.24 48.78
N LEU A 46 9.23 -12.61 49.03
CA LEU A 46 9.82 -12.44 50.35
C LEU A 46 9.94 -10.95 50.64
N TRP A 47 9.33 -10.52 51.74
CA TRP A 47 9.32 -9.13 52.19
C TRP A 47 9.85 -9.07 53.61
N ASN A 48 10.93 -8.32 53.83
CA ASN A 48 11.65 -8.28 55.11
C ASN A 48 12.05 -9.69 55.56
N GLN A 49 11.47 -10.16 56.66
CA GLN A 49 11.67 -11.50 57.23
C GLN A 49 10.45 -12.40 57.04
N SER A 50 9.50 -12.03 56.20
CA SER A 50 8.27 -12.80 55.99
C SER A 50 8.17 -13.30 54.56
N VAL A 51 7.71 -14.54 54.44
CA VAL A 51 7.43 -15.22 53.18
C VAL A 51 5.93 -15.11 52.92
N VAL A 52 5.56 -14.64 51.73
CA VAL A 52 4.17 -14.61 51.31
C VAL A 52 3.91 -15.75 50.37
N LEU A 53 2.98 -16.61 50.79
CA LEU A 53 2.60 -17.84 50.15
C LEU A 53 1.18 -17.71 49.62
N GLN A 54 0.91 -18.24 48.43
CA GLN A 54 -0.43 -18.33 47.87
C GLN A 54 -0.84 -19.79 47.85
N MET A 55 -1.90 -20.14 48.57
CA MET A 55 -2.44 -21.50 48.60
C MET A 55 -3.22 -21.80 47.31
N GLY A 56 -3.57 -23.07 47.10
CA GLY A 56 -4.32 -23.51 45.91
C GLY A 56 -5.73 -22.91 45.77
N ASP A 57 -6.31 -22.40 46.86
CA ASP A 57 -7.58 -21.65 46.89
C ASP A 57 -7.41 -20.17 46.47
N GLY A 58 -6.18 -19.74 46.15
CA GLY A 58 -5.84 -18.36 45.80
C GLY A 58 -5.61 -17.44 47.01
N ARG A 59 -5.88 -17.88 48.24
CA ARG A 59 -5.68 -17.10 49.47
C ARG A 59 -4.18 -16.93 49.74
N ARG A 60 -3.80 -15.71 50.15
CA ARG A 60 -2.41 -15.37 50.50
C ARG A 60 -2.21 -15.44 52.00
N VAL A 61 -1.12 -16.07 52.42
CA VAL A 61 -0.70 -16.19 53.82
C VAL A 61 0.70 -15.61 53.93
N THR A 62 0.93 -14.83 54.97
CA THR A 62 2.25 -14.30 55.30
C THR A 62 2.77 -15.07 56.51
N VAL A 63 3.95 -15.67 56.39
CA VAL A 63 4.58 -16.47 57.45
C VAL A 63 5.96 -15.88 57.72
N ASN A 64 6.36 -15.70 58.99
CA ASN A 64 7.72 -15.27 59.27
C ASN A 64 8.70 -16.40 58.99
N LEU A 65 9.89 -16.07 58.48
CA LEU A 65 10.95 -17.02 58.22
C LEU A 65 11.37 -17.76 59.49
N GLU A 66 11.36 -17.07 60.64
CA GLU A 66 11.71 -17.66 61.93
C GLU A 66 10.73 -18.77 62.35
N ASP A 67 9.47 -18.68 61.90
CA ASP A 67 8.41 -19.65 62.17
C ASP A 67 8.48 -20.87 61.23
N LEU A 68 9.40 -20.90 60.25
CA LEU A 68 9.59 -22.00 59.31
C LEU A 68 10.77 -22.89 59.73
N GLN A 69 10.68 -24.18 59.46
CA GLN A 69 11.83 -25.07 59.63
C GLN A 69 12.99 -24.68 58.69
N ALA A 70 14.21 -25.12 59.03
CA ALA A 70 15.43 -24.76 58.30
C ALA A 70 15.35 -25.08 56.80
N GLY A 71 14.79 -26.23 56.42
CA GLY A 71 14.58 -26.61 55.01
C GLY A 71 13.70 -25.63 54.25
N SER A 72 12.52 -25.30 54.79
CA SER A 72 11.59 -24.34 54.18
C SER A 72 12.13 -22.91 54.16
N ARG A 73 12.96 -22.50 55.14
CA ARG A 73 13.70 -21.23 55.10
C ARG A 73 14.70 -21.16 53.95
N ILE A 74 15.53 -22.20 53.81
CA ILE A 74 16.53 -22.28 52.73
C ILE A 74 15.82 -22.26 51.38
N GLN A 75 14.71 -23.00 51.26
CA GLN A 75 13.88 -23.03 50.06
C GLN A 75 13.28 -21.65 49.74
N ALA A 76 12.69 -20.95 50.73
CA ALA A 76 12.20 -19.58 50.56
C ALA A 76 13.29 -18.63 50.04
N GLN A 77 14.48 -18.69 50.64
CA GLN A 77 15.60 -17.82 50.27
C GLN A 77 16.13 -18.11 48.86
N ASN A 78 16.24 -19.39 48.49
CA ASN A 78 16.67 -19.79 47.15
C ASN A 78 15.67 -19.37 46.08
N MET A 79 14.38 -19.67 46.28
CA MET A 79 13.34 -19.29 45.32
C MET A 79 13.15 -17.77 45.25
N ALA A 80 13.30 -17.04 46.36
CA ALA A 80 13.28 -15.58 46.32
C ALA A 80 14.48 -15.00 45.54
N ARG A 81 15.66 -15.62 45.66
CA ARG A 81 16.86 -15.25 44.87
C ARG A 81 16.64 -15.51 43.39
N GLU A 82 16.12 -16.68 43.02
CA GLU A 82 15.79 -17.05 41.65
C GLU A 82 14.71 -16.12 41.06
N GLN A 83 13.62 -15.87 41.78
CA GLN A 83 12.59 -14.93 41.33
C GLN A 83 13.15 -13.52 41.15
N LYS A 84 14.06 -13.06 42.00
CA LYS A 84 14.72 -11.75 41.85
C LYS A 84 15.60 -11.70 40.60
N LEU A 85 16.38 -12.76 40.34
CA LEU A 85 17.22 -12.86 39.14
C LEU A 85 16.36 -12.92 37.87
N ALA A 86 15.35 -13.78 37.83
CA ALA A 86 14.42 -13.89 36.70
C ALA A 86 13.65 -12.58 36.44
N ARG A 87 13.24 -11.87 37.51
CA ARG A 87 12.64 -10.52 37.37
C ARG A 87 13.64 -9.52 36.80
N ALA A 88 14.89 -9.53 37.25
CA ALA A 88 15.92 -8.63 36.75
C ALA A 88 16.25 -8.90 35.27
N GLU A 89 16.35 -10.17 34.87
CA GLU A 89 16.52 -10.56 33.47
C GLU A 89 15.34 -10.13 32.62
N ARG A 90 14.11 -10.37 33.07
CA ARG A 90 12.90 -9.92 32.37
C ARG A 90 12.81 -8.40 32.26
N VAL A 91 13.18 -7.66 33.32
CA VAL A 91 13.24 -6.18 33.25
C VAL A 91 14.28 -5.73 32.24
N LYS A 92 15.47 -6.36 32.22
CA LYS A 92 16.53 -6.05 31.26
C LYS A 92 16.09 -6.36 29.82
N GLU A 93 15.43 -7.49 29.60
CA GLU A 93 14.84 -7.87 28.30
C GLU A 93 13.78 -6.84 27.86
N LEU A 94 12.84 -6.49 28.74
CA LEU A 94 11.81 -5.48 28.46
C LEU A 94 12.41 -4.10 28.20
N GLN A 95 13.47 -3.72 28.91
CA GLN A 95 14.21 -2.48 28.67
C GLN A 95 14.95 -2.50 27.32
N GLY A 96 15.54 -3.64 26.95
CA GLY A 96 16.15 -3.83 25.63
C GLY A 96 15.13 -3.71 24.50
N GLN A 97 14.02 -4.45 24.60
CA GLN A 97 12.91 -4.36 23.65
C GLN A 97 12.33 -2.95 23.57
N ALA A 98 12.19 -2.25 24.70
CA ALA A 98 11.73 -0.86 24.71
C ALA A 98 12.74 0.10 24.08
N ALA A 99 14.04 -0.11 24.30
CA ALA A 99 15.10 0.70 23.68
C ALA A 99 15.17 0.48 22.18
N ASP A 100 15.09 -0.77 21.71
CA ASP A 100 15.06 -1.11 20.28
C ASP A 100 13.80 -0.57 19.61
N ALA A 101 12.66 -0.65 20.30
CA ALA A 101 11.40 -0.11 19.82
C ALA A 101 11.32 1.42 19.89
N ALA A 102 12.13 2.07 20.72
CA ALA A 102 12.29 3.53 20.78
C ALA A 102 13.42 4.04 19.87
N ALA A 103 14.22 3.13 19.31
CA ALA A 103 15.37 3.51 18.51
C ALA A 103 14.92 4.24 17.23
N PRO A 104 15.65 5.28 16.80
CA PRO A 104 15.32 6.05 15.60
C PRO A 104 15.36 5.14 14.36
N ALA A 105 14.83 5.59 13.22
CA ALA A 105 15.02 4.88 11.95
C ALA A 105 16.51 4.51 11.72
N PRO A 106 16.78 3.36 11.07
CA PRO A 106 18.14 3.00 10.67
C PRO A 106 18.81 4.14 9.89
N THR A 107 20.12 4.29 10.08
CA THR A 107 20.95 5.26 9.36
C THR A 107 22.09 4.51 8.68
N PRO A 108 22.24 4.57 7.34
CA PRO A 108 21.39 5.31 6.39
C PRO A 108 19.98 4.72 6.30
N LEU A 109 19.05 5.54 5.81
CA LEU A 109 17.70 5.09 5.51
C LEU A 109 17.76 4.01 4.41
N PRO A 110 16.89 2.98 4.47
CA PRO A 110 16.84 1.97 3.44
C PRO A 110 16.42 2.62 2.12
N THR A 111 17.24 2.45 1.09
CA THR A 111 16.92 2.82 -0.29
C THR A 111 16.72 1.55 -1.11
N PRO A 112 15.77 1.52 -2.05
CA PRO A 112 15.61 0.40 -2.96
C PRO A 112 16.87 0.20 -3.83
N PRO A 113 17.02 -0.97 -4.47
CA PRO A 113 18.06 -1.18 -5.46
C PRO A 113 18.00 -0.11 -6.57
N PRO A 114 19.14 0.30 -7.15
CA PRO A 114 19.14 1.20 -8.30
C PRO A 114 18.27 0.65 -9.43
N ALA A 115 17.47 1.53 -10.05
CA ALA A 115 16.73 1.18 -11.25
C ALA A 115 17.68 0.92 -12.44
N PRO A 116 17.27 0.14 -13.44
CA PRO A 116 17.96 0.05 -14.71
C PRO A 116 18.13 1.43 -15.36
N ASP A 117 19.24 1.65 -16.06
CA ASP A 117 19.50 2.92 -16.73
C ASP A 117 18.44 3.22 -17.81
N TYR A 118 17.96 4.47 -17.82
CA TYR A 118 17.00 4.93 -18.82
C TYR A 118 17.60 4.83 -20.24
N GLN A 119 16.79 4.33 -21.17
CA GLN A 119 17.13 4.28 -22.60
C GLN A 119 16.26 5.26 -23.36
N PRO A 120 16.82 6.27 -24.06
CA PRO A 120 16.02 7.20 -24.85
C PRO A 120 15.35 6.52 -26.03
N PRO A 121 14.15 6.98 -26.44
CA PRO A 121 13.46 6.40 -27.58
C PRO A 121 14.21 6.72 -28.86
N THR A 122 14.18 5.78 -29.79
CA THR A 122 14.77 5.97 -31.12
C THR A 122 13.67 6.36 -32.11
N PRO A 123 13.77 7.50 -32.80
CA PRO A 123 12.82 7.88 -33.84
C PRO A 123 12.79 6.86 -34.99
N ASN A 124 11.65 6.76 -35.66
CA ASN A 124 11.39 5.86 -36.80
C ASN A 124 11.52 4.36 -36.46
N THR A 125 11.38 4.01 -35.19
CA THR A 125 11.30 2.61 -34.74
C THR A 125 9.94 2.03 -35.13
N PRO A 126 9.83 0.72 -35.45
CA PRO A 126 8.53 0.08 -35.68
C PRO A 126 7.58 0.28 -34.48
N CYS A 127 6.27 0.44 -34.74
CA CYS A 127 5.30 0.78 -33.69
C CYS A 127 5.32 -0.20 -32.51
N VAL A 128 5.31 -1.50 -32.78
CA VAL A 128 5.38 -2.55 -31.75
C VAL A 128 6.63 -2.41 -30.89
N ALA A 129 7.78 -2.06 -31.49
CA ALA A 129 9.02 -1.88 -30.76
C ALA A 129 9.03 -0.60 -29.91
N GLN A 130 8.39 0.49 -30.36
CA GLN A 130 8.18 1.68 -29.52
C GLN A 130 7.28 1.37 -28.32
N LEU A 131 6.17 0.65 -28.54
CA LEU A 131 5.25 0.24 -27.47
C LEU A 131 5.94 -0.68 -26.45
N GLN A 132 6.76 -1.62 -26.92
CA GLN A 132 7.56 -2.47 -26.04
C GLN A 132 8.57 -1.65 -25.23
N TRP A 133 9.27 -0.71 -25.88
CA TRP A 133 10.19 0.19 -25.19
C TRP A 133 9.49 1.00 -24.08
N MET A 134 8.27 1.49 -24.31
CA MET A 134 7.49 2.20 -23.28
C MET A 134 7.21 1.29 -22.07
N ILE A 135 6.82 0.03 -22.29
CA ILE A 135 6.62 -0.95 -21.20
C ILE A 135 7.93 -1.16 -20.44
N ASP A 136 9.01 -1.43 -21.16
CA ASP A 136 10.31 -1.76 -20.56
C ASP A 136 10.82 -0.61 -19.68
N GLN A 137 10.73 0.63 -20.17
CA GLN A 137 11.13 1.81 -19.40
C GLN A 137 10.20 2.08 -18.21
N SER A 138 8.89 1.86 -18.36
CA SER A 138 7.93 2.01 -17.26
C SER A 138 8.17 0.99 -16.15
N ASN A 139 8.44 -0.26 -16.52
CA ASN A 139 8.81 -1.32 -15.57
C ASN A 139 10.15 -1.04 -14.89
N ALA A 140 11.07 -0.37 -15.58
CA ALA A 140 12.30 0.16 -14.99
C ALA A 140 12.08 1.42 -14.14
N GLY A 141 10.84 1.88 -13.97
CA GLY A 141 10.46 3.01 -13.12
C GLY A 141 10.53 4.39 -13.78
N HIS A 142 10.78 4.46 -15.09
CA HIS A 142 11.00 5.73 -15.79
C HIS A 142 9.69 6.34 -16.32
N LEU A 143 9.03 7.15 -15.50
CA LEU A 143 7.79 7.87 -15.87
C LEU A 143 7.96 8.84 -17.04
N ARG A 144 9.19 9.29 -17.31
CA ARG A 144 9.47 10.13 -18.49
C ARG A 144 9.29 9.39 -19.81
N ALA A 145 9.27 8.05 -19.80
CA ALA A 145 9.16 7.27 -21.03
C ALA A 145 7.87 7.57 -21.80
N GLN A 146 6.75 7.77 -21.10
CA GLN A 146 5.48 8.16 -21.73
C GLN A 146 5.60 9.51 -22.44
N PHE A 147 6.26 10.47 -21.80
CA PHE A 147 6.47 11.79 -22.37
C PHE A 147 7.44 11.74 -23.55
N ASP A 148 8.57 11.04 -23.40
CA ASP A 148 9.59 10.92 -24.44
C ASP A 148 9.13 10.10 -25.66
N ALA A 149 8.11 9.24 -25.49
CA ALA A 149 7.44 8.55 -26.59
C ALA A 149 6.69 9.50 -27.54
N LEU A 150 6.38 10.72 -27.08
CA LEU A 150 5.63 11.68 -27.88
C LEU A 150 6.51 12.38 -28.92
N PRO A 151 5.92 12.77 -30.07
CA PRO A 151 6.57 13.62 -31.05
C PRO A 151 7.20 14.87 -30.40
N PRO A 152 8.37 15.35 -30.87
CA PRO A 152 8.99 16.57 -30.35
C PRO A 152 8.07 17.80 -30.36
N SER A 153 7.21 17.92 -31.39
CA SER A 153 6.19 18.97 -31.46
C SER A 153 5.20 18.89 -30.29
N TYR A 154 4.75 17.69 -29.94
CA TYR A 154 3.77 17.47 -28.87
C TYR A 154 4.40 17.70 -27.49
N ARG A 155 5.65 17.24 -27.30
CA ARG A 155 6.42 17.52 -26.08
C ARG A 155 6.60 19.02 -25.83
N LYS A 156 6.86 19.78 -26.90
CA LYS A 156 6.95 21.24 -26.81
C LYS A 156 5.61 21.85 -26.37
N ASP A 157 4.50 21.45 -26.98
CA ASP A 157 3.17 21.95 -26.59
C ASP A 157 2.84 21.68 -25.12
N ILE A 158 3.15 20.48 -24.62
CA ILE A 158 3.01 20.14 -23.20
C ILE A 158 3.92 21.03 -22.34
N GLY A 159 5.18 21.21 -22.74
CA GLY A 159 6.12 22.05 -22.00
C GLY A 159 5.62 23.50 -21.87
N ASP A 160 5.10 24.07 -22.96
CA ASP A 160 4.52 25.42 -22.97
C ASP A 160 3.28 25.49 -22.05
N LEU A 161 2.40 24.48 -22.08
CA LEU A 161 1.23 24.39 -21.21
C LEU A 161 1.61 24.29 -19.74
N VAL A 162 2.59 23.44 -19.40
CA VAL A 162 3.07 23.28 -18.01
C VAL A 162 3.67 24.60 -17.52
N GLN A 163 4.49 25.27 -18.31
CA GLN A 163 5.06 26.57 -17.93
C GLN A 163 3.96 27.61 -17.69
N GLY A 164 2.96 27.69 -18.56
CA GLY A 164 1.81 28.58 -18.38
C GLY A 164 0.98 28.23 -17.14
N ALA A 165 0.80 26.94 -16.84
CA ALA A 165 0.09 26.47 -15.66
C ALA A 165 0.85 26.84 -14.37
N VAL A 166 2.14 26.56 -14.31
CA VAL A 166 2.98 26.89 -13.15
C VAL A 166 3.00 28.40 -12.89
N ALA A 167 2.91 29.24 -13.93
CA ALA A 167 2.79 30.69 -13.76
C ALA A 167 1.50 31.14 -13.07
N LYS A 168 0.46 30.28 -13.06
CA LYS A 168 -0.85 30.55 -12.46
C LYS A 168 -1.11 29.78 -11.16
N VAL A 169 -0.15 28.99 -10.69
CA VAL A 169 -0.24 28.29 -9.40
C VAL A 169 0.01 29.26 -8.25
N ASP A 170 -0.81 29.21 -7.20
CA ASP A 170 -0.49 29.86 -5.92
C ASP A 170 0.64 29.07 -5.23
N PRO A 171 1.82 29.69 -4.99
CA PRO A 171 2.95 29.00 -4.39
C PRO A 171 2.66 28.45 -2.99
N ALA A 172 1.83 29.14 -2.19
CA ALA A 172 1.47 28.68 -0.85
C ALA A 172 0.51 27.49 -0.90
N ALA A 173 -0.46 27.49 -1.81
CA ALA A 173 -1.36 26.37 -2.02
C ALA A 173 -0.60 25.12 -2.49
N TRP A 174 0.32 25.30 -3.45
CA TRP A 174 1.18 24.22 -3.95
C TRP A 174 2.06 23.65 -2.85
N GLN A 175 2.77 24.50 -2.11
CA GLN A 175 3.63 24.09 -1.00
C GLN A 175 2.85 23.38 0.11
N SER A 176 1.60 23.77 0.35
CA SER A 176 0.72 23.10 1.31
C SER A 176 0.41 21.67 0.88
N ILE A 177 0.08 21.44 -0.40
CA ILE A 177 -0.22 20.12 -0.95
C ILE A 177 1.04 19.24 -0.96
N THR A 178 2.12 19.71 -1.58
CA THR A 178 3.36 18.94 -1.74
C THR A 178 4.01 18.67 -0.38
N GLY A 179 4.02 19.66 0.52
CA GLY A 179 4.51 19.52 1.88
C GLY A 179 3.71 18.51 2.70
N SER A 180 2.38 18.50 2.59
CA SER A 180 1.53 17.53 3.32
C SER A 180 1.79 16.09 2.86
N LEU A 181 1.93 15.87 1.56
CA LEU A 181 2.23 14.53 1.02
C LEU A 181 3.67 14.09 1.35
N HIS A 182 4.64 15.00 1.23
CA HIS A 182 6.02 14.73 1.63
C HIS A 182 6.11 14.33 3.11
N GLN A 183 5.33 14.95 4.00
CA GLN A 183 5.28 14.58 5.42
C GLN A 183 4.83 13.14 5.64
N ILE A 184 3.97 12.56 4.79
CA ILE A 184 3.63 11.13 4.86
C ILE A 184 4.88 10.29 4.63
N GLY A 185 5.58 10.57 3.52
CA GLY A 185 6.80 9.86 3.16
C GLY A 185 7.87 9.96 4.25
N ASP A 186 8.12 11.17 4.74
CA ASP A 186 9.07 11.42 5.82
C ASP A 186 8.69 10.68 7.10
N LEU A 187 7.41 10.69 7.50
CA LEU A 187 6.93 9.98 8.68
C LEU A 187 7.14 8.47 8.56
N VAL A 188 6.76 7.86 7.43
CA VAL A 188 6.91 6.41 7.21
C VAL A 188 8.36 6.01 7.34
N VAL A 189 9.26 6.77 6.71
CA VAL A 189 10.68 6.46 6.65
C VAL A 189 11.37 6.71 8.01
N THR A 190 11.07 7.82 8.69
CA THR A 190 11.72 8.21 9.95
C THR A 190 11.14 7.51 11.19
N ARG A 191 9.87 7.09 11.15
CA ARG A 191 9.18 6.37 12.23
C ARG A 191 8.96 4.89 11.92
N GLN A 192 9.65 4.33 10.93
CA GLN A 192 9.47 2.93 10.48
C GLN A 192 9.51 1.89 11.62
N ARG A 193 10.39 2.05 12.63
CA ARG A 193 10.45 1.12 13.77
C ARG A 193 9.20 1.16 14.64
N TRP A 194 8.60 2.33 14.82
CA TRP A 194 7.36 2.49 15.58
C TRP A 194 6.17 1.97 14.79
N LEU A 195 6.16 2.27 13.49
CA LEU A 195 5.19 1.80 12.51
C LEU A 195 5.15 0.27 12.47
N PHE A 196 6.27 -0.38 12.22
CA PHE A 196 6.35 -1.82 12.00
C PHE A 196 6.33 -2.67 13.26
N SER A 197 6.45 -2.05 14.44
CA SER A 197 6.22 -2.74 15.72
C SER A 197 4.79 -2.56 16.25
N HIS A 198 3.86 -2.13 15.40
CA HIS A 198 2.44 -2.04 15.74
C HIS A 198 1.82 -3.44 15.91
N PRO A 199 1.04 -3.71 16.98
CA PRO A 199 0.46 -5.04 17.25
C PRO A 199 -0.31 -5.65 16.07
N ARG A 200 -1.03 -4.82 15.30
CA ARG A 200 -1.74 -5.26 14.08
C ARG A 200 -0.81 -5.81 13.01
N LEU A 201 0.39 -5.25 12.84
CA LEU A 201 1.38 -5.74 11.88
C LEU A 201 2.14 -6.97 12.42
N GLU A 202 2.37 -7.01 13.73
CA GLU A 202 2.96 -8.19 14.38
C GLU A 202 2.05 -9.41 14.36
N ALA A 203 0.73 -9.21 14.30
CA ALA A 203 -0.26 -10.27 14.16
C ALA A 203 -0.29 -10.90 12.75
N LEU A 204 0.34 -10.26 11.75
CA LEU A 204 0.44 -10.81 10.40
C LEU A 204 1.48 -11.94 10.36
N ASN A 205 1.33 -12.85 9.40
CA ASN A 205 2.36 -13.85 9.16
C ASN A 205 3.67 -13.16 8.67
N PRO A 206 4.85 -13.74 8.92
CA PRO A 206 6.13 -13.11 8.61
C PRO A 206 6.29 -12.66 7.16
N THR A 207 5.83 -13.47 6.21
CA THR A 207 5.94 -13.18 4.76
C THR A 207 5.06 -12.01 4.33
N THR A 208 3.82 -11.95 4.80
CA THR A 208 2.91 -10.82 4.52
C THR A 208 3.42 -9.54 5.18
N ARG A 209 3.93 -9.64 6.41
CA ARG A 209 4.54 -8.52 7.11
C ARG A 209 5.72 -7.94 6.33
N GLU A 210 6.67 -8.78 5.92
CA GLU A 210 7.84 -8.36 5.15
C GLU A 210 7.47 -7.63 3.85
N LYS A 211 6.51 -8.15 3.08
CA LYS A 211 6.00 -7.47 1.88
C LYS A 211 5.35 -6.12 2.15
N ILE A 212 4.60 -6.00 3.25
CA ILE A 212 3.97 -4.73 3.66
C ILE A 212 5.04 -3.73 4.10
N GLU A 213 6.04 -4.18 4.87
CA GLU A 213 7.17 -3.34 5.29
C GLU A 213 7.93 -2.81 4.07
N GLU A 214 8.26 -3.71 3.13
CA GLU A 214 8.94 -3.39 1.88
C GLU A 214 8.13 -2.41 1.02
N PHE A 215 6.83 -2.66 0.84
CA PHE A 215 5.93 -1.77 0.09
C PHE A 215 5.80 -0.39 0.74
N LEU A 216 5.56 -0.33 2.05
CA LEU A 216 5.38 0.94 2.75
C LEU A 216 6.68 1.74 2.79
N LEU A 217 7.83 1.10 2.99
CA LEU A 217 9.12 1.79 2.91
C LEU A 217 9.39 2.33 1.50
N THR A 218 9.11 1.53 0.47
CA THR A 218 9.28 1.96 -0.93
C THR A 218 8.36 3.12 -1.27
N LEU A 219 7.09 3.06 -0.89
CA LEU A 219 6.13 4.15 -1.07
C LEU A 219 6.53 5.39 -0.26
N GLY A 220 6.99 5.21 0.98
CA GLY A 220 7.45 6.30 1.84
C GLY A 220 8.64 7.03 1.23
N GLY A 221 9.61 6.29 0.69
CA GLY A 221 10.73 6.84 -0.06
C GLY A 221 10.32 7.51 -1.36
N LEU A 222 9.38 6.91 -2.12
CA LEU A 222 8.83 7.51 -3.34
C LEU A 222 8.16 8.87 -3.07
N LEU A 223 7.32 8.95 -2.03
CA LEU A 223 6.65 10.19 -1.65
C LEU A 223 7.66 11.24 -1.19
N ARG A 224 8.69 10.84 -0.44
CA ARG A 224 9.74 11.73 0.05
C ARG A 224 10.59 12.30 -1.10
N GLU A 225 11.09 11.45 -1.99
CA GLU A 225 11.98 11.85 -3.09
C GLU A 225 11.22 12.48 -4.26
N GLY A 226 10.07 11.91 -4.61
CA GLY A 226 9.22 12.37 -5.72
C GLY A 226 8.52 13.68 -5.41
N LEU A 227 8.17 13.92 -4.14
CA LEU A 227 7.50 15.15 -3.69
C LEU A 227 8.42 16.04 -2.85
N ASP A 228 9.73 15.97 -3.08
CA ASP A 228 10.70 16.88 -2.48
C ASP A 228 10.26 18.35 -2.75
N PRO A 229 9.97 19.14 -1.71
CA PRO A 229 9.49 20.50 -1.89
C PRO A 229 10.45 21.42 -2.64
N GLN A 230 11.76 21.18 -2.57
CA GLN A 230 12.74 21.97 -3.32
C GLN A 230 12.70 21.64 -4.81
N ALA A 231 12.51 20.36 -5.15
CA ALA A 231 12.43 19.93 -6.53
C ALA A 231 11.08 20.23 -7.19
N LEU A 232 10.02 20.33 -6.38
CA LEU A 232 8.70 20.75 -6.82
C LEU A 232 8.48 22.27 -6.71
N ASP A 233 9.50 23.07 -6.38
CA ASP A 233 9.35 24.52 -6.29
C ASP A 233 8.84 25.10 -7.63
N PRO A 234 7.71 25.83 -7.66
CA PRO A 234 7.20 26.48 -8.86
C PRO A 234 8.25 27.37 -9.54
N ALA A 235 9.13 28.01 -8.77
CA ALA A 235 10.23 28.81 -9.33
C ALA A 235 11.23 27.95 -10.13
N GLN A 236 11.53 26.73 -9.65
CA GLN A 236 12.37 25.80 -10.40
C GLN A 236 11.67 25.35 -11.69
N LEU A 237 10.41 24.95 -11.59
CA LEU A 237 9.58 24.54 -12.73
C LEU A 237 9.47 25.60 -13.82
N GLN A 238 9.48 26.89 -13.46
CA GLN A 238 9.50 28.00 -14.42
C GLN A 238 10.89 28.23 -15.05
N SER A 239 11.96 27.93 -14.32
CA SER A 239 13.34 28.24 -14.74
C SER A 239 14.01 27.15 -15.57
N VAL A 240 13.55 25.90 -15.46
CA VAL A 240 14.13 24.74 -16.14
C VAL A 240 13.17 24.29 -17.26
N PRO A 241 13.68 23.94 -18.47
CA PRO A 241 12.83 23.31 -19.49
C PRO A 241 12.13 22.09 -18.90
N PHE A 242 10.82 21.98 -19.13
CA PHE A 242 9.98 20.94 -18.50
C PHE A 242 10.55 19.52 -18.71
N GLU A 243 11.07 19.22 -19.89
CA GLU A 243 11.68 17.92 -20.21
C GLU A 243 12.86 17.58 -19.29
N ASN A 244 13.72 18.56 -19.01
CA ASN A 244 14.88 18.38 -18.14
C ASN A 244 14.46 18.20 -16.68
N TRP A 245 13.44 18.95 -16.24
CA TRP A 245 12.86 18.78 -14.92
C TRP A 245 12.23 17.39 -14.77
N LEU A 246 11.44 16.96 -15.76
CA LEU A 246 10.80 15.65 -15.77
C LEU A 246 11.84 14.53 -15.78
N ALA A 247 12.93 14.67 -16.53
CA ALA A 247 14.03 13.71 -16.52
C ALA A 247 14.66 13.58 -15.13
N GLN A 248 14.97 14.69 -14.47
CA GLN A 248 15.51 14.68 -13.11
C GLN A 248 14.55 14.03 -12.11
N ARG A 249 13.24 14.32 -12.21
CA ARG A 249 12.22 13.71 -11.33
C ARG A 249 12.05 12.22 -11.61
N SER A 250 11.97 11.83 -12.87
CA SER A 250 11.89 10.43 -13.29
C SER A 250 13.08 9.64 -12.76
N ASP A 251 14.30 10.13 -12.93
CA ASP A 251 15.51 9.43 -12.51
C ASP A 251 15.58 9.28 -10.97
N ALA A 252 15.12 10.30 -10.22
CA ALA A 252 15.05 10.23 -8.75
C ALA A 252 13.99 9.22 -8.25
N MET A 253 12.86 9.11 -8.96
CA MET A 253 11.74 8.22 -8.58
C MET A 253 11.92 6.79 -9.09
N ALA A 254 12.71 6.58 -10.14
CA ALA A 254 12.82 5.29 -10.84
C ALA A 254 13.15 4.10 -9.92
N PRO A 255 14.12 4.17 -8.98
CA PRO A 255 14.42 3.07 -8.07
C PRO A 255 13.20 2.60 -7.27
N TYR A 256 12.37 3.54 -6.81
CA TYR A 256 11.18 3.23 -6.02
C TYR A 256 10.06 2.67 -6.88
N LEU A 257 9.83 3.22 -8.07
CA LEU A 257 8.79 2.75 -8.98
C LEU A 257 9.11 1.36 -9.55
N ALA A 258 10.37 1.12 -9.92
CA ALA A 258 10.83 -0.20 -10.33
C ALA A 258 10.62 -1.24 -9.22
N GLU A 259 10.93 -0.85 -7.99
CA GLU A 259 10.74 -1.71 -6.82
C GLU A 259 9.26 -1.98 -6.53
N MET A 260 8.38 -0.97 -6.65
CA MET A 260 6.92 -1.17 -6.53
C MET A 260 6.40 -2.17 -7.57
N THR A 261 6.84 -2.07 -8.83
CA THR A 261 6.49 -3.02 -9.89
C THR A 261 6.96 -4.44 -9.54
N ARG A 262 8.16 -4.57 -8.96
CA ARG A 262 8.71 -5.86 -8.50
C ARG A 262 7.87 -6.44 -7.35
N ILE A 263 7.51 -5.63 -6.35
CA ILE A 263 6.72 -6.05 -5.18
C ILE A 263 5.30 -6.49 -5.60
N ALA A 264 4.69 -5.75 -6.54
CA ALA A 264 3.36 -6.07 -7.07
C ALA A 264 3.31 -7.41 -7.84
N GLY A 265 4.46 -8.01 -8.14
CA GLY A 265 4.55 -9.35 -8.70
C GLY A 265 4.38 -9.43 -10.22
N GLY A 266 4.52 -8.30 -10.91
CA GLY A 266 4.37 -8.19 -12.36
C GLY A 266 2.92 -8.39 -12.79
N SER A 267 2.22 -7.29 -13.08
CA SER A 267 0.99 -7.37 -13.86
C SER A 267 1.25 -8.11 -15.17
N SER A 268 0.25 -8.78 -15.71
CA SER A 268 0.29 -9.29 -17.08
C SER A 268 0.64 -8.14 -18.03
N LEU A 269 1.88 -8.13 -18.50
CA LEU A 269 2.34 -7.09 -19.38
C LEU A 269 1.57 -7.20 -20.71
N PRO A 270 1.14 -6.06 -21.29
CA PRO A 270 0.54 -6.08 -22.61
C PRO A 270 1.48 -6.76 -23.61
N SER A 271 0.91 -7.57 -24.48
CA SER A 271 1.61 -8.03 -25.69
C SER A 271 1.04 -7.33 -26.91
N PHE A 272 1.90 -7.11 -27.90
CA PHE A 272 1.57 -6.34 -29.09
C PHE A 272 1.79 -7.18 -30.35
N GLN A 273 0.78 -7.19 -31.20
CA GLN A 273 0.85 -7.82 -32.52
C GLN A 273 0.44 -6.81 -33.58
N MET A 274 1.33 -6.55 -34.53
CA MET A 274 0.99 -5.74 -35.70
C MET A 274 0.02 -6.52 -36.59
N VAL A 275 -1.12 -5.90 -36.90
CA VAL A 275 -2.18 -6.45 -37.76
C VAL A 275 -2.00 -5.94 -39.18
N SER A 276 -1.72 -4.65 -39.34
CA SER A 276 -1.47 -4.02 -40.63
C SER A 276 -0.60 -2.77 -40.48
N GLU A 277 0.09 -2.40 -41.55
CA GLU A 277 0.82 -1.14 -41.67
C GLU A 277 0.68 -0.64 -43.11
N LYS A 278 0.20 0.60 -43.27
CA LYS A 278 0.03 1.25 -44.57
C LYS A 278 0.05 2.77 -44.40
N ASP A 279 0.79 3.46 -45.28
CA ASP A 279 0.81 4.92 -45.39
C ASP A 279 1.10 5.66 -44.06
N GLY A 280 2.01 5.14 -43.23
CA GLY A 280 2.35 5.74 -41.93
C GLY A 280 1.28 5.55 -40.85
N VAL A 281 0.30 4.67 -41.09
CA VAL A 281 -0.72 4.25 -40.13
C VAL A 281 -0.56 2.75 -39.90
N THR A 282 -0.63 2.31 -38.64
CA THR A 282 -0.56 0.90 -38.26
C THR A 282 -1.67 0.53 -37.30
N THR A 283 -2.17 -0.69 -37.46
CA THR A 283 -3.14 -1.29 -36.54
C THR A 283 -2.41 -2.33 -35.70
N VAL A 284 -2.49 -2.18 -34.39
CA VAL A 284 -1.86 -3.07 -33.40
C VAL A 284 -2.95 -3.71 -32.56
N LYS A 285 -2.93 -5.04 -32.48
CA LYS A 285 -3.68 -5.80 -31.48
C LYS A 285 -2.87 -5.81 -30.19
N VAL A 286 -3.48 -5.32 -29.12
CA VAL A 286 -2.95 -5.32 -27.76
C VAL A 286 -3.68 -6.39 -26.96
N THR A 287 -2.95 -7.29 -26.30
CA THR A 287 -3.54 -8.33 -25.46
C THR A 287 -3.09 -8.15 -24.02
N VAL A 288 -4.06 -8.00 -23.10
CA VAL A 288 -3.86 -7.89 -21.64
C VAL A 288 -4.83 -8.85 -20.95
N ASP A 289 -4.35 -9.74 -20.08
CA ASP A 289 -5.20 -10.72 -19.37
C ASP A 289 -6.21 -11.48 -20.25
N SER A 290 -5.79 -11.89 -21.45
CA SER A 290 -6.63 -12.55 -22.46
C SER A 290 -7.69 -11.67 -23.13
N THR A 291 -7.78 -10.39 -22.77
CA THR A 291 -8.58 -9.39 -23.48
C THR A 291 -7.78 -8.83 -24.64
N GLU A 292 -8.33 -8.90 -25.85
CA GLU A 292 -7.73 -8.35 -27.05
C GLU A 292 -8.43 -7.06 -27.45
N ILE A 293 -7.68 -5.97 -27.57
CA ILE A 293 -8.15 -4.69 -28.09
C ILE A 293 -7.34 -4.32 -29.33
N THR A 294 -8.01 -3.76 -30.33
CA THR A 294 -7.33 -3.28 -31.54
C THR A 294 -7.24 -1.76 -31.48
N GLN A 295 -6.03 -1.24 -31.62
CA GLN A 295 -5.75 0.19 -31.61
C GLN A 295 -5.03 0.60 -32.89
N THR A 296 -5.30 1.82 -33.36
CA THR A 296 -4.60 2.38 -34.52
C THR A 296 -3.63 3.46 -34.08
N TYR A 297 -2.48 3.47 -34.73
CA TYR A 297 -1.39 4.40 -34.49
C TYR A 297 -1.00 5.09 -35.78
N THR A 298 -0.69 6.37 -35.70
CA THR A 298 -0.22 7.20 -36.80
C THR A 298 1.18 7.71 -36.48
N GLN A 299 2.07 7.73 -37.47
CA GLN A 299 3.41 8.26 -37.30
C GLN A 299 3.42 9.79 -37.42
N VAL A 300 3.95 10.47 -36.40
CA VAL A 300 4.10 11.94 -36.34
C VAL A 300 5.54 12.24 -35.89
N ASP A 301 6.27 13.04 -36.68
CA ASP A 301 7.69 13.37 -36.45
C ASP A 301 8.60 12.16 -36.17
N GLY A 302 8.27 11.00 -36.75
CA GLY A 302 9.00 9.75 -36.54
C GLY A 302 8.61 8.95 -35.29
N PHE A 303 7.58 9.36 -34.55
CA PHE A 303 7.06 8.66 -33.37
C PHE A 303 5.64 8.16 -33.62
N TRP A 304 5.28 7.03 -33.02
CA TRP A 304 3.93 6.48 -33.11
C TRP A 304 3.06 7.04 -31.99
N VAL A 305 1.92 7.60 -32.38
CA VAL A 305 0.88 8.12 -31.48
C VAL A 305 -0.45 7.48 -31.85
N GLN A 306 -1.36 7.30 -30.89
CA GLN A 306 -2.70 6.80 -31.20
C GLN A 306 -3.38 7.74 -32.21
N SER A 307 -3.99 7.19 -33.26
CA SER A 307 -4.50 7.99 -34.39
C SER A 307 -5.55 9.02 -33.97
N GLU A 308 -6.37 8.69 -32.99
CA GLU A 308 -7.36 9.60 -32.39
C GLU A 308 -6.66 10.79 -31.72
N LEU A 309 -5.65 10.53 -30.89
CA LEU A 309 -4.82 11.57 -30.28
C LEU A 309 -4.15 12.43 -31.35
N ALA A 310 -3.58 11.83 -32.39
CA ALA A 310 -2.92 12.55 -33.47
C ALA A 310 -3.88 13.52 -34.18
N THR A 311 -5.10 13.07 -34.43
CA THR A 311 -6.15 13.86 -35.10
C THR A 311 -6.64 15.00 -34.21
N ASN A 312 -6.85 14.74 -32.93
CA ASN A 312 -7.46 15.68 -32.00
C ASN A 312 -6.44 16.61 -31.32
N TRP A 313 -5.15 16.33 -31.42
CA TRP A 313 -4.08 17.09 -30.74
C TRP A 313 -4.17 18.61 -30.95
N PRO A 314 -4.32 19.14 -32.18
CA PRO A 314 -4.34 20.59 -32.38
C PRO A 314 -5.51 21.26 -31.65
N THR A 315 -6.69 20.64 -31.67
CA THR A 315 -7.88 21.13 -30.96
C THR A 315 -7.68 21.04 -29.45
N MET A 316 -7.20 19.89 -28.94
CA MET A 316 -6.93 19.71 -27.51
C MET A 316 -5.94 20.74 -26.97
N ILE A 317 -4.86 21.04 -27.71
CA ILE A 317 -3.87 22.04 -27.31
C ILE A 317 -4.46 23.47 -27.38
N ALA A 318 -5.25 23.78 -28.41
CA ALA A 318 -5.90 25.09 -28.51
C ALA A 318 -6.87 25.33 -27.34
N ASP A 319 -7.70 24.33 -27.02
CA ASP A 319 -8.66 24.40 -25.92
C ASP A 319 -7.95 24.45 -24.56
N ALA A 320 -6.88 23.67 -24.36
CA ALA A 320 -6.08 23.72 -23.14
C ALA A 320 -5.41 25.09 -22.96
N LYS A 321 -4.84 25.68 -24.03
CA LYS A 321 -4.25 27.03 -23.99
C LYS A 321 -5.31 28.09 -23.66
N LYS A 322 -6.49 28.02 -24.28
CA LYS A 322 -7.60 28.93 -24.00
C LYS A 322 -8.10 28.81 -22.56
N SER A 323 -8.35 27.58 -22.08
CA SER A 323 -8.73 27.32 -20.70
C SER A 323 -7.70 27.87 -19.71
N LEU A 324 -6.42 27.68 -20.03
CA LEU A 324 -5.34 28.22 -19.23
C LEU A 324 -5.32 29.75 -19.24
N GLU A 325 -5.55 30.41 -20.39
CA GLU A 325 -5.66 31.88 -20.49
C GLU A 325 -6.82 32.42 -19.64
N ASP A 326 -7.98 31.77 -19.71
CA ASP A 326 -9.21 32.14 -18.98
C ASP A 326 -9.10 31.89 -17.46
N THR A 327 -8.16 31.04 -17.03
CA THR A 327 -7.93 30.73 -15.61
C THR A 327 -7.31 31.93 -14.88
N PRO A 328 -7.89 32.43 -13.78
CA PRO A 328 -7.28 33.51 -13.00
C PRO A 328 -5.91 33.16 -12.41
N ASN A 329 -5.07 34.18 -12.18
CA ASN A 329 -3.77 33.95 -11.54
C ASN A 329 -3.94 33.49 -10.09
N GLY A 330 -3.11 32.53 -9.71
CA GLY A 330 -3.18 31.89 -8.40
C GLY A 330 -4.35 30.92 -8.28
N SER A 331 -5.22 30.77 -9.29
CA SER A 331 -6.43 29.97 -9.15
C SER A 331 -6.26 28.49 -9.48
N ILE A 332 -5.13 28.12 -10.08
CA ILE A 332 -4.78 26.71 -10.24
C ILE A 332 -4.53 26.15 -8.85
N LEU A 333 -5.44 25.28 -8.41
CA LEU A 333 -5.51 24.70 -7.07
C LEU A 333 -5.95 25.68 -5.96
N SER A 334 -6.40 26.92 -6.24
CA SER A 334 -6.86 27.84 -5.17
C SER A 334 -8.16 27.44 -4.50
N ASP A 335 -8.98 26.68 -5.22
CA ASP A 335 -10.31 26.30 -4.75
C ASP A 335 -10.20 25.14 -3.76
N GLY A 336 -11.33 24.76 -3.16
CA GLY A 336 -11.44 23.87 -1.99
C GLY A 336 -10.52 22.65 -1.97
N MET A 337 -10.02 22.14 -3.11
CA MET A 337 -9.00 21.10 -3.20
C MET A 337 -7.69 21.39 -2.45
N ALA A 338 -7.09 22.59 -2.53
CA ALA A 338 -5.85 22.86 -1.78
C ALA A 338 -6.04 22.94 -0.27
N ALA A 339 -7.25 23.27 0.18
CA ALA A 339 -7.62 23.17 1.59
C ALA A 339 -8.02 21.72 1.96
N MET A 340 -8.66 21.00 1.03
CA MET A 340 -9.20 19.66 1.24
C MET A 340 -8.09 18.63 1.46
N ILE A 341 -7.03 18.63 0.64
CA ILE A 341 -5.96 17.63 0.77
C ILE A 341 -5.30 17.72 2.17
N PRO A 342 -4.81 18.89 2.63
CA PRO A 342 -4.33 19.05 4.00
C PRO A 342 -5.40 18.78 5.06
N ALA A 343 -6.67 19.12 4.82
CA ALA A 343 -7.74 18.87 5.79
C ALA A 343 -8.08 17.38 5.94
N MET A 344 -7.95 16.59 4.86
CA MET A 344 -8.16 15.14 4.90
C MET A 344 -6.98 14.42 5.56
N ILE A 345 -5.76 14.85 5.23
CA ILE A 345 -4.54 14.16 5.63
C ILE A 345 -4.03 14.63 6.99
N GLY A 346 -4.14 15.93 7.27
CA GLY A 346 -3.61 16.60 8.45
C GLY A 346 -4.04 15.94 9.78
N PRO A 347 -5.33 15.62 9.99
CA PRO A 347 -5.78 14.91 11.19
C PRO A 347 -5.16 13.51 11.37
N MET A 348 -4.74 12.86 10.28
CA MET A 348 -4.07 11.55 10.34
C MET A 348 -2.58 11.69 10.65
N ILE A 349 -1.89 12.64 10.01
CA ILE A 349 -0.44 12.81 10.18
C ILE A 349 -0.09 13.52 11.48
N SER A 350 -0.80 14.61 11.83
CA SER A 350 -0.40 15.50 12.91
C SER A 350 -0.21 14.80 14.26
N PRO A 351 -1.11 13.89 14.69
CA PRO A 351 -0.91 13.12 15.92
C PRO A 351 0.31 12.19 15.85
N LEU A 352 0.55 11.55 14.71
CA LEU A 352 1.70 10.66 14.50
C LEU A 352 3.03 11.43 14.49
N ALA A 353 3.08 12.57 13.81
CA ALA A 353 4.26 13.42 13.76
C ALA A 353 4.61 14.01 15.14
N SER A 354 3.59 14.34 15.93
CA SER A 354 3.74 14.93 17.26
C SER A 354 4.02 13.91 18.38
N ALA A 355 3.90 12.61 18.09
CA ALA A 355 4.12 11.55 19.07
C ALA A 355 5.56 11.56 19.61
N LYS A 356 5.71 11.56 20.93
CA LYS A 356 7.01 11.61 21.61
C LYS A 356 7.62 10.23 21.82
N ASP A 357 6.77 9.22 21.88
CA ASP A 357 7.16 7.84 22.07
C ASP A 357 6.32 6.88 21.22
N LYS A 358 6.76 5.63 21.19
CA LYS A 358 6.09 4.54 20.47
C LYS A 358 4.63 4.37 20.89
N LYS A 359 4.29 4.54 22.17
CA LYS A 359 2.93 4.29 22.65
C LYS A 359 1.98 5.35 22.14
N GLU A 360 2.37 6.63 22.20
CA GLU A 360 1.61 7.74 21.63
C GLU A 360 1.43 7.57 20.11
N PHE A 361 2.49 7.17 19.41
CA PHE A 361 2.46 6.95 17.96
C PHE A 361 1.47 5.84 17.58
N GLN A 362 1.56 4.68 18.25
CA GLN A 362 0.68 3.55 17.96
C GLN A 362 -0.78 3.84 18.32
N ALA A 363 -1.03 4.57 19.41
CA ALA A 363 -2.38 5.01 19.74
C ALA A 363 -2.97 5.94 18.66
N ALA A 364 -2.14 6.80 18.06
CA ALA A 364 -2.54 7.67 16.96
C ALA A 364 -2.76 6.93 15.63
N MET A 365 -2.24 5.71 15.46
CA MET A 365 -2.46 4.88 14.27
C MET A 365 -3.82 4.18 14.23
N GLU A 366 -4.40 3.87 15.39
CA GLU A 366 -5.68 3.14 15.48
C GLU A 366 -6.82 3.74 14.61
N PRO A 367 -7.09 5.06 14.64
CA PRO A 367 -8.13 5.64 13.78
C PRO A 367 -7.79 5.52 12.28
N ILE A 368 -6.52 5.58 11.91
CA ILE A 368 -6.08 5.43 10.51
C ILE A 368 -6.36 4.02 10.03
N PHE A 369 -5.98 3.01 10.83
CA PHE A 369 -6.26 1.62 10.49
C PHE A 369 -7.76 1.35 10.33
N ALA A 370 -8.61 1.96 11.16
CA ALA A 370 -10.05 1.82 11.02
C ALA A 370 -10.57 2.41 9.69
N GLN A 371 -9.98 3.51 9.22
CA GLN A 371 -10.37 4.16 7.96
C GLN A 371 -9.86 3.43 6.72
N VAL A 372 -8.64 2.88 6.76
CA VAL A 372 -8.04 2.20 5.60
C VAL A 372 -8.40 0.71 5.52
N GLN A 373 -9.08 0.15 6.52
CA GLN A 373 -9.43 -1.27 6.55
C GLN A 373 -10.15 -1.77 5.28
N PRO A 374 -11.12 -1.03 4.68
CA PRO A 374 -11.75 -1.44 3.42
C PRO A 374 -10.76 -1.47 2.25
N ALA A 375 -9.84 -0.51 2.17
CA ALA A 375 -8.84 -0.45 1.10
C ALA A 375 -7.78 -1.55 1.23
N VAL A 376 -7.37 -1.88 2.47
CA VAL A 376 -6.44 -2.98 2.73
C VAL A 376 -7.03 -4.31 2.30
N SER A 377 -8.33 -4.56 2.53
CA SER A 377 -8.99 -5.78 2.04
C SER A 377 -8.95 -5.89 0.52
N SER A 378 -9.20 -4.79 -0.21
CA SER A 378 -9.12 -4.77 -1.67
C SER A 378 -7.68 -5.01 -2.17
N LEU A 379 -6.68 -4.37 -1.54
CA LEU A 379 -5.27 -4.57 -1.86
C LEU A 379 -4.83 -6.02 -1.62
N THR A 380 -5.27 -6.66 -0.53
CA THR A 380 -4.96 -8.08 -0.30
C THR A 380 -5.58 -9.01 -1.34
N MET A 381 -6.80 -8.71 -1.83
CA MET A 381 -7.40 -9.46 -2.93
C MET A 381 -6.62 -9.24 -4.24
N LEU A 382 -6.28 -7.99 -4.56
CA LEU A 382 -5.61 -7.63 -5.81
C LEU A 382 -4.17 -8.16 -5.89
N ALA A 383 -3.46 -8.18 -4.77
CA ALA A 383 -2.10 -8.71 -4.67
C ALA A 383 -2.02 -10.25 -4.71
N GLY A 384 -3.15 -10.94 -4.95
CA GLY A 384 -3.23 -12.41 -4.90
C GLY A 384 -2.91 -12.98 -3.52
N ILE A 385 -2.89 -12.14 -2.48
CA ILE A 385 -2.74 -12.52 -1.07
C ILE A 385 -4.14 -12.85 -0.56
N SER A 386 -4.82 -13.76 -1.25
CA SER A 386 -5.97 -14.42 -0.69
C SER A 386 -5.49 -15.07 0.61
N PRO A 387 -6.10 -14.80 1.78
CA PRO A 387 -5.85 -15.62 2.94
C PRO A 387 -6.22 -17.04 2.51
N GLN A 388 -5.20 -17.89 2.39
CA GLN A 388 -5.31 -19.27 2.03
C GLN A 388 -6.09 -19.94 3.16
N ARG A 389 -7.42 -19.82 3.13
CA ARG A 389 -8.32 -20.57 3.99
C ARG A 389 -7.99 -22.01 3.71
N GLY A 390 -7.39 -22.64 4.71
CA GLY A 390 -6.86 -24.00 4.64
C GLY A 390 -7.85 -24.90 3.93
N ARG A 391 -7.39 -25.51 2.84
CA ARG A 391 -8.06 -26.58 2.11
C ARG A 391 -8.05 -27.83 2.99
N GLY A 392 -8.86 -27.82 4.04
CA GLY A 392 -9.22 -28.95 4.87
C GLY A 392 -10.73 -29.14 4.75
N GLY A 393 -11.14 -30.22 4.11
CA GLY A 393 -12.49 -30.39 3.59
C GLY A 393 -13.60 -30.43 4.65
N SER A 394 -14.72 -29.85 4.28
CA SER A 394 -16.06 -30.32 4.64
C SER A 394 -17.02 -29.77 3.61
N GLN A 395 -17.39 -30.67 2.69
CA GLN A 395 -18.58 -30.60 1.86
C GLN A 395 -19.78 -30.47 2.80
N MET A 396 -20.31 -29.26 2.95
CA MET A 396 -21.64 -29.02 3.49
C MET A 396 -22.30 -27.96 2.63
N ASP A 397 -23.41 -28.39 2.03
CA ASP A 397 -24.38 -27.58 1.31
C ASP A 397 -24.71 -26.33 2.12
N ASN A 398 -24.44 -25.15 1.55
CA ASN A 398 -25.07 -23.92 1.98
C ASN A 398 -25.58 -23.18 0.74
N GLU A 399 -26.87 -23.40 0.55
CA GLU A 399 -27.87 -22.63 -0.17
C GLU A 399 -27.96 -21.21 0.41
N TYR A 400 -27.08 -20.31 -0.05
CA TYR A 400 -27.15 -18.84 0.03
C TYR A 400 -26.08 -18.37 -0.98
N GLY A 401 -26.36 -17.81 -2.16
CA GLY A 401 -27.51 -17.01 -2.56
C GLY A 401 -26.94 -15.71 -3.17
N SER A 402 -26.45 -15.82 -4.41
CA SER A 402 -26.55 -14.82 -5.49
C SER A 402 -26.74 -13.35 -5.06
N MET A 403 -25.64 -12.61 -4.83
CA MET A 403 -25.68 -11.14 -4.84
C MET A 403 -24.72 -10.50 -5.85
N ASP A 404 -23.74 -11.23 -6.39
CA ASP A 404 -22.81 -10.68 -7.40
C ASP A 404 -23.40 -10.71 -8.82
N ASP A 405 -24.26 -11.68 -9.16
CA ASP A 405 -24.84 -11.79 -10.51
C ASP A 405 -25.95 -10.77 -10.79
N GLU A 406 -26.55 -10.15 -9.77
CA GLU A 406 -27.64 -9.18 -9.94
C GLU A 406 -27.11 -7.77 -10.25
N TYR A 407 -25.95 -7.38 -9.70
CA TYR A 407 -25.37 -6.06 -9.91
C TYR A 407 -24.76 -5.90 -11.31
N GLU A 408 -24.10 -6.95 -11.83
CA GLU A 408 -23.64 -6.97 -13.23
C GLU A 408 -24.81 -7.00 -14.21
N ARG A 409 -25.88 -7.73 -13.89
CA ARG A 409 -27.06 -7.82 -14.77
C ARG A 409 -27.90 -6.55 -14.76
N GLU A 410 -27.97 -5.80 -13.64
CA GLU A 410 -28.58 -4.46 -13.61
C GLU A 410 -27.74 -3.43 -14.37
N MET A 411 -26.41 -3.41 -14.23
CA MET A 411 -25.57 -2.48 -15.00
C MET A 411 -25.63 -2.78 -16.50
N GLN A 412 -25.66 -4.06 -16.89
CA GLN A 412 -25.78 -4.44 -18.29
C GLN A 412 -27.17 -4.09 -18.86
N ALA A 413 -28.25 -4.28 -18.09
CA ALA A 413 -29.59 -3.86 -18.50
C ALA A 413 -29.72 -2.32 -18.61
N GLN A 414 -29.03 -1.57 -17.76
CA GLN A 414 -29.04 -0.12 -17.79
C GLN A 414 -28.28 0.43 -19.01
N MET A 415 -27.11 -0.14 -19.34
CA MET A 415 -26.38 0.19 -20.57
C MET A 415 -27.15 -0.20 -21.84
N GLU A 416 -27.80 -1.37 -21.87
CA GLU A 416 -28.65 -1.77 -23.02
C GLU A 416 -29.89 -0.87 -23.16
N SER A 417 -30.41 -0.32 -22.05
CA SER A 417 -31.52 0.64 -22.11
C SER A 417 -31.09 2.02 -22.61
N GLU A 418 -29.92 2.51 -22.22
CA GLU A 418 -29.38 3.79 -22.69
C GLU A 418 -28.94 3.73 -24.17
N GLU A 419 -28.39 2.59 -24.63
CA GLU A 419 -28.10 2.38 -26.05
C GLU A 419 -29.37 2.30 -26.91
N MET A 420 -30.44 1.65 -26.41
CA MET A 420 -31.73 1.62 -27.12
C MET A 420 -32.44 2.98 -27.13
N GLU A 421 -32.30 3.79 -26.08
CA GLU A 421 -32.89 5.14 -26.02
C GLU A 421 -32.17 6.10 -26.97
N MET A 422 -30.82 6.08 -27.02
CA MET A 422 -30.05 6.88 -27.98
C MET A 422 -30.23 6.42 -29.43
N GLY A 423 -30.47 5.12 -29.67
CA GLY A 423 -30.79 4.58 -30.99
C GLY A 423 -32.16 5.02 -31.51
N MET A 424 -33.16 5.13 -30.63
CA MET A 424 -34.52 5.55 -31.00
C MET A 424 -34.66 7.07 -31.16
N GLU A 425 -33.88 7.89 -30.45
CA GLU A 425 -33.85 9.35 -30.66
C GLU A 425 -33.25 9.72 -32.03
N MET A 426 -32.19 9.01 -32.48
CA MET A 426 -31.60 9.28 -33.80
C MET A 426 -32.49 8.88 -34.99
N ASP A 427 -33.30 7.83 -34.85
CA ASP A 427 -34.24 7.41 -35.90
C ASP A 427 -35.46 8.34 -36.00
N MET A 428 -35.94 8.90 -34.88
CA MET A 428 -37.05 9.86 -34.90
C MET A 428 -36.66 11.23 -35.49
N ASP A 429 -35.42 11.69 -35.25
CA ASP A 429 -34.94 12.95 -35.83
C ASP A 429 -34.71 12.82 -37.36
N MET A 430 -34.25 11.68 -37.86
CA MET A 430 -34.12 11.44 -39.31
C MET A 430 -35.47 11.29 -40.02
N GLU A 431 -36.48 10.73 -39.38
CA GLU A 431 -37.81 10.56 -39.99
C GLU A 431 -38.58 11.90 -40.06
N MET A 432 -38.46 12.77 -39.04
CA MET A 432 -39.02 14.13 -39.08
C MET A 432 -38.34 15.04 -40.11
N GLU A 433 -37.03 14.89 -40.35
CA GLU A 433 -36.32 15.67 -41.37
C GLU A 433 -36.71 15.26 -42.81
N MET A 434 -37.07 13.99 -43.03
CA MET A 434 -37.55 13.53 -44.34
C MET A 434 -39.00 13.91 -44.61
N GLU A 435 -39.85 13.99 -43.59
CA GLU A 435 -41.25 14.41 -43.76
C GLU A 435 -41.37 15.91 -44.06
N MET A 436 -40.51 16.76 -43.49
CA MET A 436 -40.49 18.20 -43.79
C MET A 436 -39.92 18.56 -45.17
N ARG A 437 -39.22 17.64 -45.84
CA ARG A 437 -38.70 17.85 -47.20
C ARG A 437 -39.65 17.42 -48.32
N GLY A 438 -40.75 16.72 -47.99
CA GLY A 438 -41.73 16.24 -48.95
C GLY A 438 -42.72 17.30 -49.46
N ASP A 439 -42.93 18.38 -48.69
CA ASP A 439 -44.06 19.31 -48.91
C ASP A 439 -43.70 20.58 -49.73
N GLU A 440 -42.43 20.75 -50.14
CA GLU A 440 -42.00 21.88 -50.98
C GLU A 440 -42.03 21.61 -52.50
N SER A 441 -42.58 20.47 -52.95
CA SER A 441 -42.59 20.11 -54.39
C SER A 441 -43.93 20.26 -55.13
N GLN A 442 -44.94 20.89 -54.53
CA GLN A 442 -46.17 21.29 -55.22
C GLN A 442 -46.56 22.75 -54.93
N ASN A 443 -45.85 23.68 -55.57
CA ASN A 443 -46.44 24.92 -56.10
C ASN A 443 -45.53 25.57 -57.15
#